data_AF-A0A9X4L0S6-F1
#
_entry.id   AF-A0A9X4L0S6-F1
#
_cell.length_a   1.000
_cell.length_b   1.000
_cell.length_c   1.000
_cell.angle_alpha   90.00
_cell.angle_beta   90.00
_cell.angle_gamma   90.00
#
_symmetry.space_group_name_H-M   'P 1'
#
loop_
_entity.id
_entity.type
_entity.pdbx_description
1 polymer ?
#
loop_
_entity_poly.entity_id
_entity_poly.type
_entity_poly.pdbx_seq_one_letter_code
_entity_poly.pdbx_strand_id
1 'polypeptide(L)' 'MRAILIDDERPALLQLQWLLDKEPDVEVCGAYQTAADGLAHLSREAVDLVFFGHGNAGHGGAWRPQRP' A
#
# COMPACT_ATOMS: atom_id res chain seq x y z
N MET A 1 -1.74 -14.38 -3.73
CA MET A 1 -1.99 -13.43 -2.62
C MET A 1 -2.32 -12.08 -3.21
N ARG A 2 -3.41 -11.45 -2.78
CA ARG A 2 -3.80 -10.11 -3.23
C ARG A 2 -3.06 -9.06 -2.42
N ALA A 3 -2.39 -8.13 -3.10
CA ALA A 3 -1.62 -7.08 -2.47
C ALA A 3 -2.01 -5.70 -2.99
N ILE A 4 -1.81 -4.67 -2.15
CA ILE A 4 -1.81 -3.27 -2.58
C ILE A 4 -0.47 -2.61 -2.22
N LEU A 5 -0.11 -1.61 -3.02
CA LEU A 5 1.09 -0.80 -2.81
C LEU A 5 0.68 0.62 -2.41
N ILE A 6 1.32 1.18 -1.40
CA ILE A 6 1.11 2.54 -0.92
C ILE A 6 2.48 3.17 -0.71
N ASP A 7 2.84 4.15 -1.51
CA ASP A 7 4.12 4.86 -1.40
C ASP A 7 3.99 6.24 -2.04
N ASP A 8 4.37 7.31 -1.33
CA ASP A 8 4.28 8.69 -1.83
C ASP A 8 5.32 8.99 -2.93
N GLU A 9 6.34 8.15 -3.07
CA GLU A 9 7.33 8.22 -4.14
C GLU A 9 6.92 7.34 -5.33
N ARG A 10 6.34 7.98 -6.36
CA ARG A 10 5.95 7.30 -7.62
C ARG A 10 7.05 6.41 -8.24
N PRO A 11 8.34 6.78 -8.28
CA PRO A 11 9.38 5.90 -8.81
C PRO A 11 9.51 4.59 -8.02
N ALA A 12 9.45 4.65 -6.69
CA ALA A 12 9.51 3.47 -5.83
C ALA A 12 8.28 2.58 -6.04
N LEU A 13 7.10 3.20 -6.10
CA LEU A 13 5.82 2.51 -6.37
C LEU A 13 5.87 1.73 -7.71
N LEU A 14 6.35 2.38 -8.78
CA LEU A 14 6.47 1.75 -10.11
C LEU A 14 7.52 0.64 -10.14
N GLN A 15 8.65 0.83 -9.47
CA GLN A 15 9.69 -0.19 -9.38
C GLN A 15 9.20 -1.43 -8.63
N LEU A 16 8.49 -1.24 -7.50
CA LEU A 16 7.93 -2.34 -6.72
C LEU A 16 6.84 -3.08 -7.50
N GLN A 17 5.96 -2.36 -8.20
CA GLN A 17 4.98 -2.95 -9.10
C GLN A 17 5.65 -3.86 -10.14
N TRP A 18 6.67 -3.34 -10.85
CA TRP A 18 7.39 -4.10 -11.87
C TRP A 18 8.11 -5.34 -11.31
N LEU A 19 8.58 -5.29 -10.07
CA LEU A 19 9.16 -6.45 -9.39
C LEU A 19 8.09 -7.51 -9.10
N LEU A 20 6.96 -7.09 -8.53
CA LEU A 20 5.87 -7.99 -8.15
C LEU A 20 5.10 -8.57 -9.33
N ASP A 21 5.05 -7.88 -10.47
CA ASP A 21 4.47 -8.40 -11.72
C ASP A 21 5.13 -9.68 -12.22
N LYS A 22 6.35 -9.98 -11.74
CA LYS A 22 7.09 -11.20 -12.08
C LYS A 22 6.85 -12.35 -11.11
N GLU A 23 6.21 -12.08 -9.98
CA GLU A 23 5.96 -13.06 -8.94
C GLU A 23 4.56 -13.67 -9.14
N PRO A 24 4.44 -14.94 -9.56
CA PRO A 24 3.15 -15.54 -9.92
C PRO A 24 2.21 -15.67 -8.71
N ASP A 25 2.76 -15.66 -7.50
CA ASP A 25 2.01 -15.83 -6.26
C ASP A 25 1.47 -14.50 -5.70
N VAL A 26 1.80 -13.36 -6.33
CA VAL A 26 1.36 -12.03 -5.91
C VAL A 26 0.54 -11.37 -7.02
N GLU A 27 -0.68 -10.98 -6.68
CA GLU A 27 -1.55 -10.18 -7.53
C GLU A 27 -1.62 -8.78 -6.94
N VAL A 28 -1.06 -7.78 -7.61
CA VAL A 28 -1.21 -6.39 -7.18
C VAL A 28 -2.53 -5.84 -7.71
N CYS A 29 -3.47 -5.59 -6.81
CA CYS A 29 -4.82 -5.14 -7.12
C CYS A 29 -5.03 -3.63 -6.95
N GLY A 30 -3.99 -2.90 -6.52
CA GLY A 30 -4.02 -1.45 -6.41
C GLY A 30 -2.65 -0.86 -6.03
N ALA A 31 -2.36 0.34 -6.54
CA ALA A 31 -1.16 1.09 -6.23
C ALA A 31 -1.52 2.57 -6.00
N TYR A 32 -1.11 3.11 -4.86
CA TYR A 32 -1.57 4.41 -4.35
C TYR A 32 -0.40 5.27 -3.88
N GLN A 33 -0.51 6.59 -4.04
CA GLN A 33 0.49 7.54 -3.55
C GLN A 33 0.14 8.14 -2.18
N THR A 34 -1.02 7.80 -1.63
CA THR A 34 -1.43 8.28 -0.31
C THR A 34 -2.00 7.13 0.53
N ALA A 35 -1.78 7.21 1.84
CA ALA A 35 -2.39 6.28 2.80
C ALA A 35 -3.92 6.34 2.78
N ALA A 36 -4.49 7.52 2.51
CA ALA A 36 -5.94 7.71 2.47
C ALA A 36 -6.59 6.90 1.33
N ASP A 37 -5.99 6.91 0.14
CA ASP A 37 -6.50 6.14 -1.01
C ASP A 37 -6.36 4.64 -0.77
N GLY A 38 -5.23 4.20 -0.20
CA GLY A 38 -5.03 2.81 0.18
C GLY A 38 -6.03 2.33 1.23
N LEU A 39 -6.29 3.14 2.27
CA LEU A 39 -7.31 2.84 3.27
C LEU A 39 -8.72 2.81 2.68
N ALA A 40 -9.03 3.68 1.71
CA ALA A 40 -10.29 3.66 0.99
C ALA A 40 -10.48 2.34 0.22
N HIS A 41 -9.43 1.79 -0.41
CA HIS A 41 -9.47 0.46 -1.01
C HIS A 41 -9.75 -0.62 0.05
N LEU A 42 -9.00 -0.64 1.15
CA LEU A 42 -9.15 -1.63 2.23
C LEU A 42 -10.53 -1.62 2.90
N SER A 43 -11.25 -0.50 2.85
CA SER A 43 -12.63 -0.41 3.34
C SER A 43 -13.65 -1.13 2.45
N ARG A 44 -13.29 -1.41 1.18
CA ARG A 44 -14.17 -1.99 0.16
C ARG A 44 -13.77 -3.41 -0.22
N GLU A 45 -12.47 -3.70 -0.17
CA GLU A 45 -11.90 -4.96 -0.64
C GLU A 45 -10.90 -5.52 0.37
N ALA A 46 -11.01 -6.81 0.64
CA ALA A 46 -10.03 -7.53 1.46
C ALA A 46 -8.79 -7.88 0.62
N VAL A 47 -7.62 -7.66 1.19
CA VAL A 47 -6.31 -7.99 0.61
C VAL A 47 -5.46 -8.73 1.65
N ASP A 48 -4.53 -9.57 1.18
CA ASP A 48 -3.68 -10.40 2.03
C ASP A 48 -2.46 -9.63 2.55
N LEU A 49 -1.99 -8.66 1.76
CA LEU A 49 -0.75 -7.94 2.02
C LEU A 49 -0.85 -6.46 1.62
N VAL A 50 -0.23 -5.60 2.42
CA VAL A 50 -0.07 -4.17 2.12
C VAL A 50 1.42 -3.85 2.14
N PHE A 51 1.95 -3.43 0.99
CA PHE A 51 3.28 -2.83 0.93
C PHE A 51 3.14 -1.34 1.19
N PHE A 52 3.70 -0.87 2.31
CA PHE A 52 3.60 0.52 2.74
C PHE A 52 5.00 1.15 2.81
N GLY A 53 5.26 2.11 1.93
CA GLY A 53 6.47 2.93 1.92
C GLY A 53 6.52 3.81 3.15
N HIS A 54 7.58 3.67 3.95
CA HIS A 54 7.87 4.59 5.03
C HIS A 54 8.68 5.77 4.46
N GLY A 55 8.01 6.64 3.71
CA GLY A 55 8.57 7.92 3.30
C GLY A 55 8.96 8.72 4.54
N ASN A 56 10.26 8.85 4.81
CA ASN A 56 10.95 9.69 5.80
C ASN A 56 10.30 9.94 7.18
N ALA A 57 11.09 9.65 8.22
CA ALA A 57 10.85 10.11 9.58
C ALA A 57 10.59 11.64 9.62
N GLY A 58 9.33 12.02 9.82
CA GLY A 58 8.91 13.42 9.91
C GLY A 58 7.61 13.65 10.66
N HIS A 59 6.67 12.69 10.64
CA HIS A 59 5.47 12.75 11.48
C HIS A 59 5.19 11.36 12.06
N GLY A 60 5.54 11.19 13.34
CA GLY A 60 5.02 10.10 14.16
C GLY A 60 3.51 10.26 14.30
N GLY A 61 2.76 9.72 13.34
CA GLY A 61 1.33 9.54 13.41
C GLY A 61 1.05 8.06 13.59
N ALA A 62 1.15 7.55 14.82
CA ALA A 62 0.62 6.24 15.14
C ALA A 62 -0.87 6.23 14.78
N TRP A 63 -1.23 5.56 13.69
CA TRP A 63 -2.62 5.30 13.34
C TRP A 63 -3.24 4.56 14.53
N ARG A 64 -4.16 5.23 15.23
CA ARG A 64 -5.00 4.61 16.26
C ARG A 64 -6.39 4.43 15.66
N PRO A 65 -6.89 3.19 15.52
CA PRO A 65 -8.28 3.01 15.15
C PRO A 65 -9.13 3.64 16.26
N GLN A 66 -9.97 4.60 15.88
CA GLN A 66 -11.06 5.02 16.77
C GLN A 66 -12.06 3.87 16.79
N ARG A 67 -12.06 3.11 17.89
CA ARG A 67 -13.17 2.22 18.22
C ARG A 67 -14.37 3.08 18.66
N PRO A 68 -15.60 2.65 18.32
CA PRO A 68 -16.82 3.38 18.65
C PRO A 68 -17.01 3.55 20.17
#